data_AF-A0A4R1P1Y7-F1
#
_entry.id   AF-A0A4R1P1Y7-F1
#
_cell.length_a   1.000
_cell.length_b   1.000
_cell.length_c   1.000
_cell.angle_alpha   90.00
_cell.angle_beta   90.00
_cell.angle_gamma   90.00
#
_symmetry.space_group_name_H-M   'P 1'
#
loop_
_entity.id
_entity.type
_entity.pdbx_description
1 polymer ?
#
loop_
_entity_poly.entity_id
_entity_poly.type
_entity_poly.pdbx_seq_one_letter_code
_entity_poly.pdbx_strand_id
1 'polypeptide(L)' 'MTPVVVPLWMALALLPCLLSGCGSPPKIDREPYSEAEIKAFAQDMLGRSSLSPDKYQKYKKALATP' A
#
# COMPACT_ATOMS: atom_id res chain seq x y z
N MET A 1 14.68 45.75 12.65
CA MET A 1 14.02 44.51 12.19
C MET A 1 13.09 44.86 11.05
N THR A 2 13.51 44.66 9.80
CA THR A 2 12.68 44.92 8.62
C THR A 2 11.75 43.72 8.38
N PRO A 3 10.43 43.92 8.19
CA PRO A 3 9.53 42.83 7.89
C PRO A 3 9.85 42.26 6.50
N VAL A 4 10.13 40.97 6.44
CA VAL A 4 10.32 40.26 5.16
C VAL A 4 8.95 40.15 4.50
N VAL A 5 8.66 41.05 3.56
CA VAL A 5 7.46 40.97 2.72
C VAL A 5 7.71 39.90 1.67
N VAL A 6 7.28 38.67 1.95
CA VAL A 6 7.39 37.55 1.00
C VAL A 6 6.34 37.72 -0.07
N PRO A 7 6.72 37.92 -1.35
CA PRO A 7 5.76 38.03 -2.44
C PRO A 7 4.92 36.75 -2.60
N LEU A 8 3.65 36.89 -2.97
CA LEU A 8 2.71 35.75 -3.11
C LEU A 8 3.25 34.63 -4.02
N TRP A 9 3.97 34.99 -5.08
CA TRP A 9 4.57 34.03 -6.01
C TRP A 9 5.71 33.22 -5.40
N MET A 10 6.45 33.78 -4.44
CA MET A 10 7.47 33.06 -3.67
C MET A 10 6.86 32.10 -2.66
N ALA A 11 5.73 32.48 -2.04
CA ALA A 11 4.99 31.57 -1.18
C ALA A 11 4.42 30.38 -1.97
N LEU A 12 3.93 30.63 -3.19
CA LEU A 12 3.43 29.56 -4.08
C LEU A 12 4.55 28.62 -4.55
N ALA A 13 5.77 29.14 -4.77
CA ALA A 13 6.94 28.35 -5.15
C ALA A 13 7.46 27.43 -4.03
N LEU A 14 7.14 27.72 -2.77
CA LEU A 14 7.51 26.89 -1.61
C LEU A 14 6.50 25.77 -1.33
N LEU A 15 5.29 25.86 -1.87
CA LEU A 15 4.23 24.87 -1.71
C LEU A 15 4.66 23.45 -2.16
N PRO A 16 5.29 23.24 -3.34
CA PRO A 16 5.72 21.93 -3.79
C PRO A 16 6.76 21.28 -2.85
N CYS A 17 7.63 22.08 -2.21
CA CYS A 17 8.61 21.59 -1.26
C CYS A 17 7.99 21.13 0.07
N LEU A 18 6.84 21.71 0.44
CA LEU A 18 6.06 21.24 1.60
C LEU A 18 5.28 19.97 1.26
N LEU A 19 4.82 19.83 0.01
CA LEU A 19 4.12 18.63 -0.47
C LEU A 19 5.04 17.47 -0.85
N SER A 20 6.35 17.70 -1.08
CA SER A 20 7.29 16.63 -1.47
C SER A 20 7.47 15.55 -0.39
N GLY A 21 7.12 15.83 0.87
CA GLY A 21 7.08 14.84 1.95
C GLY A 21 5.78 14.02 2.02
N CYS A 22 4.71 14.44 1.34
CA CYS A 22 3.40 13.80 1.44
C CYS A 22 3.20 12.69 0.39
N GLY A 23 4.00 12.68 -0.67
CA GLY A 23 3.92 11.71 -1.76
C GLY A 23 5.02 10.66 -1.80
N SER A 24 6.02 10.71 -0.93
CA SER A 24 7.07 9.68 -0.91
C SER A 24 6.52 8.45 -0.19
N PRO A 25 6.23 7.32 -0.88
CA PRO A 25 5.95 6.09 -0.19
C PRO A 25 7.15 5.77 0.70
N PRO A 26 6.95 5.30 1.95
CA PRO A 26 8.05 4.83 2.76
C PRO A 26 8.80 3.76 1.96
N LYS A 27 10.14 3.80 1.98
CA LYS A 27 10.93 2.69 1.45
C LYS A 27 10.55 1.47 2.27
N ILE A 28 9.85 0.53 1.64
CA ILE A 28 9.53 -0.74 2.25
C ILE A 28 10.77 -1.60 2.05
N ASP A 29 11.69 -1.55 3.02
CA ASP A 29 12.90 -2.38 3.04
C ASP A 29 12.59 -3.85 3.41
N ARG A 30 11.37 -4.34 3.12
CA ARG A 30 11.03 -5.75 3.32
C ARG A 30 11.39 -6.53 2.07
N GLU A 31 12.12 -7.61 2.28
CA GLU A 31 12.29 -8.67 1.29
C GLU A 31 10.92 -9.08 0.71
N PRO A 32 10.83 -9.34 -0.60
CA PRO A 32 9.62 -9.88 -1.21
C PRO A 32 9.20 -11.17 -0.50
N TYR A 33 7.91 -11.31 -0.23
CA TYR A 33 7.37 -12.55 0.34
C TYR A 33 7.61 -13.72 -0.61
N SER A 34 8.03 -14.85 -0.06
CA SER A 34 8.14 -16.10 -0.82
C SER A 34 6.76 -16.59 -1.25
N GLU A 35 6.71 -17.37 -2.33
CA GLU A 35 5.46 -17.99 -2.79
C GLU A 35 4.78 -18.84 -1.71
N ALA A 36 5.58 -19.49 -0.85
CA ALA A 36 5.08 -20.27 0.27
C ALA A 36 4.37 -19.39 1.31
N GLU A 37 4.94 -18.23 1.65
CA GLU A 37 4.32 -17.26 2.57
C GLU A 37 3.04 -16.68 1.98
N ILE A 38 3.06 -16.32 0.70
CA ILE A 38 1.89 -15.79 -0.01
C ILE A 38 0.77 -16.83 -0.02
N LYS A 39 1.09 -18.10 -0.31
CA LYS A 39 0.12 -19.19 -0.35
C LYS A 39 -0.47 -19.49 1.03
N ALA A 40 0.36 -19.55 2.07
CA ALA A 40 -0.09 -19.76 3.44
C ALA A 40 -1.02 -18.63 3.90
N PHE A 41 -0.66 -17.38 3.61
CA PHE A 41 -1.50 -16.22 3.91
C PHE A 41 -2.85 -16.27 3.17
N ALA A 42 -2.84 -16.57 1.87
CA ALA A 42 -4.06 -16.64 1.08
C ALA A 42 -5.01 -17.73 1.58
N GLN A 43 -4.49 -18.87 2.03
CA GLN A 43 -5.28 -19.96 2.61
C GLN A 43 -5.89 -19.58 3.97
N ASP A 44 -5.14 -18.90 4.85
CA ASP A 44 -5.67 -18.40 6.13
C ASP A 44 -6.83 -17.42 5.90
N MET A 45 -6.61 -16.44 5.02
CA MET A 45 -7.64 -15.45 4.67
C MET A 45 -8.88 -16.10 4.07
N LEU A 46 -8.71 -17.08 3.17
CA LEU A 46 -9.83 -17.82 2.60
C LEU A 46 -10.60 -18.59 3.68
N GLY A 47 -9.92 -19.25 4.62
CA GLY A 47 -10.52 -19.98 5.74
C GLY A 47 -11.37 -19.11 6.66
N ARG A 48 -11.01 -17.83 6.81
CA ARG A 48 -11.70 -16.85 7.66
C ARG A 48 -12.81 -16.08 6.95
N SER A 49 -12.93 -16.24 5.63
CA SER A 49 -13.91 -15.52 4.83
C SER A 49 -15.33 -16.07 5.00
N SER A 50 -16.33 -15.20 4.95
CA SER A 50 -17.77 -15.57 4.99
C SER A 50 -18.32 -15.93 3.61
N LEU A 51 -17.49 -16.50 2.73
CA LEU A 51 -17.89 -16.83 1.37
C LEU A 51 -18.94 -17.93 1.34
N SER A 52 -19.84 -17.86 0.35
CA SER A 52 -20.74 -18.96 0.01
C SER A 52 -19.92 -20.23 -0.33
N PRO A 53 -20.42 -21.44 -0.01
CA PRO A 53 -19.71 -22.70 -0.22
C PRO A 53 -19.12 -22.85 -1.64
N ASP A 54 -19.86 -22.49 -2.67
CA ASP A 54 -19.42 -22.60 -4.07
C ASP A 54 -18.19 -21.72 -4.37
N LYS A 55 -18.22 -20.48 -3.89
CA LYS A 55 -17.10 -19.54 -4.02
C LYS A 55 -15.89 -20.02 -3.23
N TYR A 56 -16.11 -20.47 -1.99
CA TYR A 56 -15.04 -21.02 -1.17
C TYR A 56 -14.34 -22.20 -1.86
N GLN A 57 -15.10 -23.17 -2.39
CA GLN A 57 -14.55 -24.33 -3.10
C GLN A 57 -13.80 -23.94 -4.38
N LYS A 58 -14.33 -22.98 -5.15
CA LYS A 58 -13.66 -22.45 -6.34
C LYS A 58 -12.28 -21.88 -6.00
N TYR A 59 -12.20 -21.02 -4.99
CA TYR A 59 -10.94 -20.40 -4.60
C TYR A 59 -9.98 -21.37 -3.93
N LYS A 60 -10.51 -22.31 -3.13
CA LYS A 60 -9.70 -23.38 -2.55
C LYS A 60 -8.99 -24.21 -3.62
N LYS A 61 -9.69 -24.57 -4.70
CA LYS A 61 -9.10 -25.28 -5.84
C LYS A 61 -8.05 -24.43 -6.57
N ALA A 62 -8.33 -23.15 -6.80
CA ALA A 62 -7.38 -22.24 -7.43
C ALA A 62 -6.08 -22.14 -6.63
N LEU A 63 -6.15 -22.00 -5.31
CA LEU A 63 -4.97 -21.94 -4.42
C LEU A 63 -4.24 -23.28 -4.26
N ALA A 64 -4.91 -24.40 -4.52
CA ALA A 64 -4.30 -25.73 -4.47
C ALA A 64 -3.51 -26.08 -5.74
N THR A 65 -3.85 -25.44 -6.87
CA THR A 65 -3.16 -25.65 -8.14
C THR A 65 -1.77 -24.97 -8.07
N PRO A 66 -0.68 -25.64 -8.48
CA PRO A 66 0.64 -25.03 -8.54
C PRO A 66 0.70 -23.87 -9.54
#